data_AF-A0A7Y5RA29-F1
#
_entry.id   AF-A0A7Y5RA29-F1
#
_cell.length_a   1.000
_cell.length_b   1.000
_cell.length_c   1.000
_cell.angle_alpha   90.00
_cell.angle_beta   90.00
_cell.angle_gamma   90.00
#
_symmetry.space_group_name_H-M   'P 1'
#
loop_
_entity.id
_entity.type
_entity.pdbx_description
1 polymer ?
#
loop_
_entity_poly.entity_id
_entity_poly.type
_entity_poly.pdbx_seq_one_letter_code
_entity_poly.pdbx_strand_id
1 'polypeptide(L)'
;MKNIILIAALWMCWTWTAGAQTSIDPTAVQQATDEMVALYQLTPEQTTKMYTIQERRFRNEAEIEHLKTQDYDLYLAKRRSVRNGTDGSIQRILTPEQKTIYNAQIAERRKRDSDKIREMRENGASKEEIQKALLELE
;
A
#
# COMPACT_ATOMS: atom_id res chain seq x y z
N MET A 1 -5.11 -51.99 -43.07
CA MET A 1 -6.00 -51.00 -42.43
C MET A 1 -5.69 -50.97 -40.94
N LYS A 2 -5.35 -49.79 -40.40
CA LYS A 2 -5.68 -49.27 -39.05
C LYS A 2 -5.35 -50.16 -37.84
N ASN A 3 -4.56 -49.79 -36.83
CA ASN A 3 -4.09 -48.50 -36.36
C ASN A 3 -2.82 -48.67 -35.51
N ILE A 4 -1.89 -47.75 -35.76
CA ILE A 4 -0.80 -47.34 -34.86
C ILE A 4 -1.44 -46.56 -33.69
N ILE A 5 -0.86 -46.67 -32.49
CA ILE A 5 -0.58 -45.59 -31.50
C ILE A 5 -0.44 -46.23 -30.12
N LEU A 6 0.81 -46.53 -29.76
CA LEU A 6 1.33 -46.50 -28.40
C LEU A 6 2.16 -45.22 -28.34
N ILE A 7 1.87 -44.29 -27.43
CA ILE A 7 2.80 -43.29 -26.82
C ILE A 7 2.00 -42.25 -26.02
N ALA A 8 2.58 -41.90 -24.86
CA ALA A 8 2.40 -40.69 -24.04
C ALA A 8 1.18 -40.59 -23.11
N ALA A 9 1.27 -41.33 -22.00
CA ALA A 9 0.82 -40.80 -20.72
C ALA A 9 1.88 -39.80 -20.21
N LEU A 10 1.73 -38.51 -20.51
CA LEU A 10 2.53 -37.46 -19.89
C LEU A 10 1.58 -36.46 -19.22
N TRP A 11 1.47 -36.72 -17.92
CA TRP A 11 0.86 -35.95 -16.86
C TRP A 11 0.87 -34.45 -17.13
N MET A 12 -0.32 -33.91 -17.37
CA MET A 12 -0.62 -32.51 -17.17
C MET A 12 -0.44 -32.18 -15.68
N CYS A 13 0.77 -31.80 -15.29
CA CYS A 13 0.99 -31.03 -14.07
C CYS A 13 0.34 -29.66 -14.28
N TRP A 14 -0.96 -29.56 -14.03
CA TRP A 14 -1.56 -28.29 -13.69
C TRP A 14 -0.99 -27.93 -12.34
N THR A 15 0.12 -27.20 -12.33
CA THR A 15 0.57 -26.54 -11.12
C THR A 15 -0.46 -25.46 -10.82
N TRP A 16 -1.48 -25.86 -10.07
CA TRP A 16 -2.29 -24.96 -9.29
C TRP A 16 -1.31 -24.31 -8.31
N THR A 17 -0.72 -23.19 -8.71
CA THR A 17 -0.13 -22.27 -7.76
C THR A 17 -1.30 -21.73 -6.96
N ALA A 18 -1.62 -22.43 -5.87
CA ALA A 18 -2.40 -21.85 -4.80
C ALA A 18 -1.59 -20.66 -4.30
N GLY A 19 -1.84 -19.48 -4.87
CA GLY A 19 -1.42 -18.24 -4.24
C GLY A 19 -2.01 -18.29 -2.84
N ALA A 20 -1.16 -18.33 -1.82
CA ALA A 20 -1.59 -18.17 -0.45
C ALA A 20 -2.38 -16.86 -0.41
N GLN A 21 -3.70 -16.95 -0.31
CA GLN A 21 -4.54 -15.78 -0.27
C GLN A 21 -4.29 -15.14 1.08
N THR A 22 -3.44 -14.11 1.10
CA THR A 22 -3.11 -13.39 2.32
C THR A 22 -4.41 -12.85 2.90
N SER A 23 -4.84 -13.43 4.01
CA SER A 23 -6.05 -13.01 4.70
C SER A 23 -5.79 -11.65 5.33
N ILE A 24 -6.53 -10.64 4.90
CA ILE A 24 -6.48 -9.30 5.49
C ILE A 24 -7.39 -9.27 6.71
N ASP A 25 -6.92 -8.66 7.81
CA ASP A 25 -7.73 -8.46 9.01
C ASP A 25 -8.84 -7.42 8.74
N PRO A 26 -10.11 -7.82 8.72
CA PRO A 26 -11.22 -6.90 8.48
C PRO A 26 -11.32 -5.82 9.56
N THR A 27 -10.87 -6.11 10.79
CA THR A 27 -10.90 -5.16 11.90
C THR A 27 -9.95 -4.00 11.65
N ALA A 28 -8.73 -4.28 11.20
CA ALA A 28 -7.75 -3.26 10.83
C ALA A 28 -8.23 -2.38 9.66
N VAL A 29 -8.89 -3.01 8.66
CA VAL A 29 -9.49 -2.27 7.54
C VAL A 29 -10.61 -1.34 8.03
N GLN A 30 -11.47 -1.84 8.92
CA GLN A 30 -12.56 -1.04 9.49
C GLN A 30 -12.02 0.13 10.31
N GLN A 31 -11.07 -0.11 11.22
CA GLN A 31 -10.45 0.94 12.02
C GLN A 31 -9.83 2.04 11.17
N ALA A 32 -9.04 1.66 10.16
CA ALA A 32 -8.44 2.61 9.23
C ALA A 32 -9.48 3.36 8.38
N THR A 33 -10.66 2.77 8.18
CA THR A 33 -11.77 3.44 7.51
C THR A 33 -12.43 4.44 8.45
N ASP A 34 -12.72 4.05 9.68
CA ASP A 34 -13.36 4.87 10.70
C ASP A 34 -12.54 6.11 11.03
N GLU A 35 -11.21 5.99 11.08
CA GLU A 35 -10.31 7.14 11.23
C GLU A 35 -10.51 8.16 10.10
N MET A 36 -10.62 7.70 8.86
CA MET A 36 -10.82 8.57 7.70
C MET A 36 -12.23 9.15 7.66
N VAL A 37 -13.24 8.39 8.10
CA VAL A 37 -14.61 8.86 8.27
C VAL A 37 -14.66 9.99 9.28
N ALA A 38 -14.06 9.81 10.44
CA ALA A 38 -14.02 10.83 11.49
C ALA A 38 -13.27 12.09 11.02
N LEU A 39 -12.13 11.90 10.35
CA LEU A 39 -11.26 12.98 9.91
C LEU A 39 -11.88 13.84 8.80
N TYR A 40 -12.46 13.22 7.79
CA TYR A 40 -12.99 13.92 6.61
C TYR A 40 -14.51 14.07 6.64
N GLN A 41 -15.17 13.59 7.69
CA GLN A 41 -16.63 13.57 7.80
C GLN A 41 -17.26 12.93 6.57
N LEU A 42 -16.82 11.71 6.24
CA LEU A 42 -17.22 11.03 5.01
C LEU A 42 -18.71 10.69 5.02
N THR A 43 -19.36 10.82 3.86
CA THR A 43 -20.73 10.34 3.67
C THR A 43 -20.78 8.80 3.68
N PRO A 44 -21.97 8.18 3.82
CA PRO A 44 -22.08 6.72 3.73
C PRO A 44 -21.54 6.15 2.40
N GLU A 45 -21.77 6.84 1.28
CA GLU A 45 -21.24 6.42 -0.02
C GLU A 45 -19.70 6.51 -0.07
N GLN A 46 -19.14 7.60 0.45
CA GLN A 46 -17.69 7.76 0.55
C GLN A 46 -17.05 6.74 1.49
N THR A 47 -17.74 6.39 2.57
CA THR A 47 -17.29 5.39 3.57
C THR A 47 -17.13 4.02 2.92
N THR A 48 -18.12 3.57 2.14
CA THR A 48 -18.02 2.30 1.41
C THR A 48 -16.82 2.29 0.44
N LYS A 49 -16.62 3.38 -0.29
CA LYS A 49 -15.47 3.51 -1.21
C LYS A 49 -14.14 3.55 -0.42
N MET A 50 -14.10 4.24 0.71
CA MET A 50 -12.94 4.30 1.59
C MET A 50 -12.58 2.92 2.11
N TYR A 51 -13.55 2.12 2.56
CA TYR A 51 -13.31 0.75 2.99
C TYR A 51 -12.63 -0.08 1.90
N THR A 52 -13.13 -0.02 0.65
CA THR A 52 -12.49 -0.72 -0.48
C THR A 52 -11.07 -0.23 -0.75
N ILE A 53 -10.81 1.07 -0.59
CA ILE A 53 -9.47 1.64 -0.74
C ILE A 53 -8.53 1.08 0.35
N GLN A 54 -8.98 1.04 1.60
CA GLN A 54 -8.20 0.51 2.72
C GLN A 54 -7.96 -1.00 2.55
N GLU A 55 -8.97 -1.78 2.21
CA GLU A 55 -8.81 -3.22 1.96
C GLU A 55 -7.73 -3.49 0.89
N ARG A 56 -7.75 -2.74 -0.22
CA ARG A 56 -6.72 -2.84 -1.25
C ARG A 56 -5.35 -2.40 -0.74
N ARG A 57 -5.27 -1.33 0.06
CA ARG A 57 -4.00 -0.87 0.67
C ARG A 57 -3.38 -1.99 1.50
N PHE A 58 -4.13 -2.54 2.45
CA PHE A 58 -3.67 -3.62 3.33
C PHE A 58 -3.26 -4.87 2.53
N ARG A 59 -4.01 -5.22 1.48
CA ARG A 59 -3.66 -6.33 0.58
C ARG A 59 -2.31 -6.11 -0.08
N ASN A 60 -2.12 -4.95 -0.69
CA ASN A 60 -0.88 -4.62 -1.38
C ASN A 60 0.31 -4.53 -0.42
N GLU A 61 0.10 -4.05 0.81
CA GLU A 61 1.12 -4.03 1.87
C GLU A 61 1.52 -5.45 2.27
N ALA A 62 0.55 -6.33 2.49
CA ALA A 62 0.81 -7.71 2.87
C ALA A 62 1.50 -8.49 1.74
N GLU A 63 1.19 -8.20 0.48
CA GLU A 63 1.87 -8.78 -0.69
C GLU A 63 3.36 -8.44 -0.75
N ILE A 64 3.78 -7.28 -0.22
CA ILE A 64 5.18 -6.83 -0.29
C ILE A 64 5.98 -7.10 0.98
N GLU A 65 5.36 -7.60 2.06
CA GLU A 65 6.03 -7.74 3.36
C GLU A 65 7.22 -8.69 3.31
N HIS A 66 7.18 -9.71 2.45
CA HIS A 66 8.32 -10.62 2.23
C HIS A 66 9.57 -9.91 1.70
N LEU A 67 9.42 -8.77 1.00
CA LEU A 67 10.55 -8.01 0.47
C LEU A 67 11.35 -7.33 1.59
N LYS A 68 10.75 -7.08 2.75
CA LYS A 68 11.39 -6.41 3.87
C LYS A 68 12.69 -7.09 4.31
N THR A 69 12.77 -8.42 4.19
CA THR A 69 13.96 -9.21 4.53
C THR A 69 14.78 -9.64 3.30
N GLN A 70 14.19 -9.63 2.10
CA GLN A 70 14.84 -10.08 0.86
C GLN A 70 15.52 -8.94 0.09
N ASP A 71 14.82 -7.81 -0.05
CA ASP A 71 15.27 -6.62 -0.77
C ASP A 71 14.58 -5.40 -0.16
N TYR A 72 15.27 -4.77 0.80
CA TYR A 72 14.72 -3.66 1.55
C TYR A 72 14.47 -2.42 0.69
N ASP A 73 15.33 -2.16 -0.30
CA ASP A 73 15.17 -0.99 -1.17
C ASP A 73 13.96 -1.16 -2.09
N LEU A 74 13.73 -2.38 -2.60
CA LEU A 74 12.52 -2.71 -3.35
C LEU A 74 11.26 -2.64 -2.48
N TYR A 75 11.32 -3.12 -1.23
CA TYR A 75 10.22 -2.99 -0.26
C TYR A 75 9.81 -1.53 -0.08
N LEU A 76 10.78 -0.65 0.20
CA LEU A 76 10.55 0.78 0.36
C LEU A 76 9.96 1.43 -0.90
N ALA A 77 10.46 1.06 -2.08
CA ALA A 77 9.93 1.54 -3.36
C ALA A 77 8.48 1.10 -3.61
N LYS A 78 8.16 -0.16 -3.30
CA LYS A 78 6.80 -0.70 -3.41
C LYS A 78 5.85 -0.06 -2.41
N ARG A 79 6.26 0.11 -1.16
CA ARG A 79 5.46 0.80 -0.12
C ARG A 79 5.09 2.22 -0.57
N ARG A 80 6.06 2.98 -1.11
CA ARG A 80 5.80 4.29 -1.72
C ARG A 80 4.75 4.24 -2.82
N SER A 81 4.82 3.24 -3.70
CA SER A 81 3.86 3.06 -4.79
C SER A 81 2.45 2.77 -4.28
N VAL A 82 2.32 1.89 -3.28
CA VAL A 82 1.03 1.58 -2.62
C VAL A 82 0.42 2.84 -2.02
N ARG A 83 1.23 3.63 -1.31
CA ARG A 83 0.78 4.90 -0.75
C ARG A 83 0.30 5.87 -1.83
N ASN A 84 1.12 6.14 -2.85
CA ASN A 84 0.75 7.08 -3.91
C ASN A 84 -0.56 6.68 -4.61
N GLY A 85 -0.75 5.38 -4.85
CA GLY A 85 -1.99 4.85 -5.41
C GLY A 85 -3.19 5.00 -4.46
N THR A 86 -2.97 4.83 -3.17
CA THR A 86 -3.97 5.03 -2.11
C THR A 86 -4.37 6.50 -2.02
N ASP A 87 -3.41 7.41 -1.89
CA ASP A 87 -3.60 8.86 -1.84
C ASP A 87 -4.40 9.36 -3.06
N GLY A 88 -4.02 8.93 -4.27
CA GLY A 88 -4.76 9.29 -5.50
C GLY A 88 -6.17 8.71 -5.55
N SER A 89 -6.42 7.57 -4.90
CA SER A 89 -7.76 7.00 -4.75
C SER A 89 -8.61 7.77 -3.74
N ILE A 90 -8.04 8.15 -2.60
CA ILE A 90 -8.70 8.96 -1.57
C ILE A 90 -9.11 10.30 -2.17
N GLN A 91 -8.20 11.01 -2.83
CA GLN A 91 -8.48 12.30 -3.45
C GLN A 91 -9.64 12.26 -4.48
N ARG A 92 -9.87 11.12 -5.14
CA ARG A 92 -10.97 10.98 -6.10
C ARG A 92 -12.34 10.87 -5.44
N ILE A 93 -12.41 10.43 -4.19
CA ILE A 93 -13.70 10.29 -3.48
C ILE A 93 -14.05 11.50 -2.62
N LEU A 94 -13.09 12.36 -2.28
CA LEU A 94 -13.29 13.55 -1.46
C LEU A 94 -13.93 14.72 -2.23
N THR A 95 -14.78 15.50 -1.55
CA THR A 95 -15.30 16.78 -2.04
C THR A 95 -14.22 17.88 -2.01
N PRO A 96 -14.43 19.04 -2.66
CA PRO A 96 -13.50 20.18 -2.56
C PRO A 96 -13.23 20.64 -1.12
N GLU A 97 -14.24 20.63 -0.26
CA GLU A 97 -14.13 21.03 1.15
C GLU A 97 -13.26 20.01 1.91
N GLN A 98 -13.53 18.73 1.74
CA GLN A 98 -12.73 17.66 2.35
C GLN A 98 -11.28 17.64 1.84
N LYS A 99 -11.06 17.99 0.57
CA LYS A 99 -9.71 18.15 0.00
C LYS A 99 -8.92 19.27 0.68
N THR A 100 -9.58 20.28 1.23
CA THR A 100 -8.89 21.31 2.03
C THR A 100 -8.29 20.71 3.29
N ILE A 101 -9.02 19.85 4.00
CA ILE A 101 -8.54 19.10 5.17
C ILE A 101 -7.38 18.17 4.76
N TYR A 102 -7.56 17.41 3.68
CA TYR A 102 -6.51 16.54 3.13
C TYR A 102 -5.23 17.31 2.81
N ASN A 103 -5.32 18.44 2.13
CA ASN A 103 -4.15 19.25 1.75
C ASN A 103 -3.44 19.84 2.97
N ALA A 104 -4.18 20.22 4.02
CA ALA A 104 -3.58 20.65 5.27
C ALA A 104 -2.76 19.52 5.92
N GLN A 105 -3.26 18.28 5.90
CA GLN A 105 -2.49 17.13 6.39
C GLN A 105 -1.24 16.85 5.56
N ILE A 106 -1.31 16.99 4.23
CA ILE A 106 -0.13 16.87 3.36
C ILE A 106 0.90 17.95 3.70
N ALA A 107 0.46 19.18 3.97
CA ALA A 107 1.35 20.26 4.39
C ALA A 107 2.05 19.94 5.72
N GLU A 108 1.30 19.46 6.72
CA GLU A 108 1.86 19.03 8.01
C GLU A 108 2.83 17.86 7.85
N ARG A 109 2.51 16.87 7.01
CA ARG A 109 3.43 15.76 6.71
C ARG A 109 4.72 16.27 6.07
N ARG A 110 4.63 17.20 5.10
CA ARG A 110 5.83 17.81 4.48
C ARG A 110 6.67 18.58 5.48
N LYS A 111 6.04 19.23 6.46
CA LYS A 111 6.75 19.91 7.54
C LYS A 111 7.52 18.90 8.41
N ARG A 112 6.88 17.81 8.83
CA ARG A 112 7.55 16.71 9.56
C ARG A 112 8.71 16.09 8.77
N ASP A 113 8.49 15.84 7.48
CA ASP A 113 9.53 15.32 6.58
C ASP A 113 10.71 16.30 6.53
N SER A 114 10.45 17.61 6.38
CA SER A 114 11.48 18.65 6.38
C SER A 114 12.25 18.73 7.69
N ASP A 115 11.57 18.65 8.83
CA ASP A 115 12.21 18.66 10.14
C ASP A 115 13.12 17.43 10.31
N LYS A 116 12.66 16.24 9.87
CA LYS A 116 13.51 15.05 9.91
C LYS A 116 14.73 15.14 9.00
N ILE A 117 14.55 15.65 7.77
CA ILE A 117 15.66 15.87 6.84
C ILE A 117 16.71 16.77 7.48
N ARG A 118 16.29 17.86 8.13
CA ARG A 118 17.19 18.80 8.82
C ARG A 118 17.94 18.11 9.96
N GLU A 119 17.22 17.44 10.86
CA GLU A 119 17.81 16.68 11.97
C GLU A 119 18.86 15.66 11.48
N MET A 120 18.53 14.89 10.43
CA MET A 120 19.43 13.88 9.91
C MET A 120 20.66 14.47 9.20
N ARG A 121 20.50 15.59 8.48
CA ARG A 121 21.65 16.30 7.88
C ARG A 121 22.58 16.87 8.94
N GLU A 122 22.04 17.43 10.02
CA GLU A 122 22.83 17.91 11.16
C GLU A 122 23.62 16.77 11.82
N ASN A 123 23.07 15.56 11.81
CA ASN A 123 23.73 14.34 12.29
C ASN A 123 24.66 13.66 11.25
N GLY A 124 24.89 14.27 10.09
CA GLY A 124 25.82 13.77 9.07
C GLY A 124 25.29 12.61 8.22
N ALA A 125 23.97 12.35 8.23
CA ALA A 125 23.39 11.30 7.41
C ALA A 125 23.55 11.60 5.91
N SER A 126 23.83 10.55 5.14
CA SER A 126 23.84 10.58 3.69
C SER A 126 22.44 10.81 3.11
N LYS A 127 22.39 11.21 1.84
CA LYS A 127 21.12 11.40 1.12
C LYS A 127 20.29 10.12 1.06
N GLU A 128 20.95 8.97 0.94
CA GLU A 128 20.33 7.65 0.89
C GLU A 128 19.69 7.28 2.23
N GLU A 129 20.40 7.50 3.34
CA GLU A 129 19.88 7.28 4.69
C GLU A 129 18.67 8.17 5.00
N ILE A 130 18.74 9.44 4.61
CA ILE A 130 17.60 10.37 4.74
C ILE A 130 16.40 9.87 3.94
N GLN A 131 16.62 9.42 2.69
CA GLN A 131 15.53 8.94 1.84
C GLN A 131 14.88 7.66 2.41
N LYS A 132 15.66 6.76 3.00
CA LYS A 132 15.15 5.56 3.68
C LYS A 132 14.33 5.94 4.91
N ALA A 133 14.86 6.80 5.77
CA ALA A 133 14.17 7.26 6.97
C ALA A 133 12.84 8.00 6.67
N LEU A 134 12.79 8.80 5.61
CA LEU A 134 11.55 9.46 5.18
C LEU A 134 10.46 8.48 4.73
N LEU A 135 10.86 7.32 4.21
CA LEU A 135 9.90 6.29 3.85
C LEU A 135 9.44 5.50 5.07
N GLU A 136 10.25 5.42 6.12
CA GLU A 136 9.95 4.72 7.38
C GLU A 136 9.12 5.55 8.38
N LEU A 137 9.07 6.87 8.22
CA LEU A 137 8.26 7.79 9.04
C LEU A 137 6.74 7.72 8.81
N GLU A 138 6.30 6.84 7.93
CA GLU A 138 4.88 6.59 7.64
C GLU A 138 4.23 5.74 8.73
#